data_AF-A0A2A9G4N1-F1
#
_entry.id   AF-A0A2A9G4N1-F1
#
_cell.length_a   1.000
_cell.length_b   1.000
_cell.length_c   1.000
_cell.angle_alpha   90.00
_cell.angle_beta   90.00
_cell.angle_gamma   90.00
#
_symmetry.space_group_name_H-M   'P 1'
#
loop_
_entity.id
_entity.type
_entity.pdbx_description
1 polymer ?
#
loop_
_entity_poly.entity_id
_entity_poly.type
_entity_poly.pdbx_seq_one_letter_code
_entity_poly.pdbx_strand_id
1 'polypeptide(L)'
;MKKILTAVVVILLLSGIGAGYYFLFMQKDAAEEPAATQEENAPVEQERPLKPIVDLDPEPPEVTEYYVIKRRINAHNKPDDNALVVDTLYKGEKVSVLEKVKGWYRISGYLVYKEGGQETAEWLNAEGLSDAEPVIKEQERLEILDGYLQKSDDLRVHLDIFRIKTQQLLNDETCDPSDFEELGGWVRSVTYNQRNVYFIYCGGLEQENKIYLDVDKGEIFYR
;
A
#
# COMPACT_ATOMS: atom_id res chain seq x y z
N MET A 1 49.16 -48.26 -6.54
CA MET A 1 49.56 -46.84 -6.73
C MET A 1 48.89 -46.14 -7.93
N LYS A 2 47.84 -46.70 -8.57
CA LYS A 2 47.20 -46.08 -9.76
C LYS A 2 45.92 -45.29 -9.46
N LYS A 3 45.29 -45.52 -8.29
CA LYS A 3 44.02 -44.89 -7.89
C LYS A 3 44.19 -43.58 -7.08
N ILE A 4 45.38 -43.33 -6.52
CA ILE A 4 45.70 -42.11 -5.77
C ILE A 4 46.15 -41.01 -6.75
N LEU A 5 46.84 -41.38 -7.83
CA LEU A 5 47.31 -40.43 -8.85
C LEU A 5 46.14 -39.79 -9.64
N THR A 6 45.05 -40.53 -9.87
CA THR A 6 43.85 -40.01 -10.54
C THR A 6 43.03 -39.07 -9.66
N ALA A 7 43.01 -39.26 -8.34
CA ALA A 7 42.30 -38.36 -7.43
C ALA A 7 43.00 -37.00 -7.30
N VAL A 8 44.33 -36.97 -7.31
CA VAL A 8 45.12 -35.73 -7.23
C VAL A 8 45.00 -34.89 -8.51
N VAL A 9 44.91 -35.52 -9.68
CA VAL A 9 44.76 -34.81 -10.98
C VAL A 9 43.37 -34.16 -11.11
N VAL A 10 42.31 -34.77 -10.59
CA VAL A 10 40.95 -34.21 -10.63
C VAL A 10 40.81 -33.00 -9.69
N ILE A 11 41.47 -33.03 -8.53
CA ILE A 11 41.47 -31.90 -7.56
C ILE A 11 42.28 -30.70 -8.09
N LEU A 12 43.35 -30.94 -8.84
CA LEU A 12 44.14 -29.88 -9.49
C LEU A 12 43.41 -29.20 -10.66
N LEU A 13 42.52 -29.90 -11.36
CA LEU A 13 41.74 -29.32 -12.46
C LEU A 13 40.56 -28.46 -11.97
N LEU A 14 39.97 -28.78 -10.81
CA LEU A 14 38.87 -27.99 -10.22
C LEU A 14 39.35 -26.69 -9.53
N SER A 15 40.60 -26.65 -9.07
CA SER A 15 41.20 -25.44 -8.45
C SER A 15 41.72 -24.41 -9.49
N GLY A 16 41.99 -24.84 -10.73
CA GLY A 16 42.41 -23.95 -11.81
C GLY A 16 41.31 -23.05 -12.38
N ILE A 17 40.04 -23.48 -12.31
CA ILE A 17 38.90 -22.73 -12.86
C ILE A 17 38.52 -21.57 -11.92
N GLY A 18 38.60 -21.76 -10.59
CA GLY A 18 38.27 -20.72 -9.61
C GLY A 18 39.26 -19.55 -9.59
N ALA A 19 40.56 -19.82 -9.75
CA ALA A 19 41.58 -18.77 -9.79
C ALA A 19 41.51 -17.92 -11.08
N GLY A 20 41.23 -18.54 -12.23
CA GLY A 20 41.08 -17.83 -13.50
C GLY A 20 39.84 -16.92 -13.55
N TYR A 21 38.74 -17.34 -12.91
CA TYR A 21 37.51 -16.55 -12.86
C TYR A 21 37.66 -15.29 -11.99
N TYR A 22 38.37 -15.39 -10.86
CA TYR A 22 38.70 -14.24 -10.02
C TYR A 22 39.66 -13.26 -10.71
N PHE A 23 40.63 -13.75 -11.49
CA PHE A 23 41.60 -12.90 -12.19
C PHE A 23 40.95 -12.07 -13.32
N LEU A 24 39.96 -12.64 -14.03
CA LEU A 24 39.23 -11.93 -15.08
C LEU A 24 38.20 -10.91 -14.55
N PHE A 25 37.64 -11.14 -13.36
CA PHE A 25 36.71 -10.19 -12.74
C PHE A 25 37.42 -9.02 -12.03
N MET A 26 38.63 -9.22 -11.48
CA MET A 26 39.40 -8.16 -10.83
C MET A 26 40.06 -7.17 -11.80
N GLN A 27 40.23 -7.52 -13.08
CA GLN A 27 40.84 -6.63 -14.08
C GLN A 27 39.87 -5.59 -14.64
N LYS A 28 38.56 -5.68 -14.31
CA LYS A 28 37.54 -4.80 -14.88
C LYS A 28 37.30 -3.51 -14.08
N ASP A 29 37.77 -3.46 -12.84
CA ASP A 29 37.53 -2.35 -11.90
C ASP A 29 38.80 -1.57 -11.49
N ALA A 30 39.92 -1.78 -12.19
CA ALA A 30 41.15 -1.00 -11.96
C ALA A 30 41.19 0.23 -12.88
N ALA A 31 40.63 1.33 -12.36
CA ALA A 31 41.03 2.72 -12.57
C ALA A 31 41.90 3.03 -13.80
N GLU A 32 41.29 3.64 -14.81
CA GLU A 32 41.99 4.54 -15.72
C GLU A 32 42.32 5.84 -14.97
N GLU A 33 43.60 6.03 -14.65
CA GLU A 33 44.21 7.32 -14.38
C GLU A 33 45.57 7.41 -15.11
N PRO A 34 46.07 8.63 -15.40
CA PRO A 34 46.44 9.02 -16.76
C PRO A 34 47.93 8.83 -17.05
N ALA A 35 48.24 8.47 -18.30
CA ALA A 35 49.58 8.65 -18.85
C ALA A 35 49.79 10.12 -19.23
N ALA A 36 50.77 10.75 -18.59
CA ALA A 36 51.15 12.13 -18.82
C ALA A 36 51.93 12.33 -20.14
N THR A 37 51.59 13.46 -20.78
CA THR A 37 52.40 14.37 -21.61
C THR A 37 53.03 13.88 -22.92
N GLN A 38 52.47 14.39 -24.03
CA GLN A 38 53.26 15.11 -25.03
C GLN A 38 52.60 16.48 -25.30
N GLU A 39 53.35 17.55 -25.02
CA GLU A 39 53.08 18.91 -25.48
C GLU A 39 53.26 18.94 -27.01
N GLU A 40 52.35 19.57 -27.76
CA GLU A 40 52.64 20.77 -28.57
C GLU A 40 51.41 21.22 -29.39
N ASN A 41 51.16 22.53 -29.37
CA ASN A 41 50.31 23.34 -30.27
C ASN A 41 48.82 23.48 -29.95
N ALA A 42 48.53 24.35 -28.99
CA ALA A 42 47.23 25.01 -28.84
C ALA A 42 47.07 26.16 -29.84
N PRO A 43 45.86 26.35 -30.40
CA PRO A 43 45.35 27.69 -30.73
C PRO A 43 44.25 28.10 -29.74
N VAL A 44 44.59 29.11 -28.94
CA VAL A 44 43.78 30.12 -28.25
C VAL A 44 42.26 29.90 -28.19
N GLU A 45 41.81 29.72 -26.95
CA GLU A 45 40.44 29.79 -26.47
C GLU A 45 39.80 31.16 -26.74
N GLN A 46 38.67 31.17 -27.46
CA GLN A 46 37.73 32.28 -27.42
C GLN A 46 36.73 32.00 -26.29
N GLU A 47 36.87 32.75 -25.20
CA GLU A 47 35.91 32.82 -24.10
C GLU A 47 34.52 33.15 -24.66
N ARG A 48 33.65 32.15 -24.75
CA ARG A 48 32.20 32.40 -24.82
C ARG A 48 31.78 32.85 -23.42
N PRO A 49 31.10 34.00 -23.26
CA PRO A 49 30.64 34.41 -21.95
C PRO A 49 29.72 33.34 -21.38
N LEU A 50 30.13 32.74 -20.26
CA LEU A 50 29.28 31.89 -19.46
C LEU A 50 28.05 32.71 -19.09
N LYS A 51 26.89 32.30 -19.62
CA LYS A 51 25.62 32.81 -19.12
C LYS A 51 25.55 32.49 -17.62
N PRO A 52 25.09 33.43 -16.77
CA PRO A 52 25.00 33.24 -15.34
C PRO A 52 24.31 31.92 -14.98
N ILE A 53 24.89 31.26 -13.98
CA ILE A 53 24.34 30.07 -13.33
C ILE A 53 22.89 30.37 -12.96
N VAL A 54 22.00 29.55 -13.50
CA VAL A 54 20.55 29.57 -13.29
C VAL A 54 20.26 29.73 -11.80
N ASP A 55 19.52 30.78 -11.45
CA ASP A 55 18.80 30.87 -10.18
C ASP A 55 17.89 29.64 -10.11
N LEU A 56 18.32 28.62 -9.35
CA LEU A 56 17.48 27.50 -8.99
C LEU A 56 16.51 28.01 -7.93
N ASP A 57 15.41 28.61 -8.38
CA ASP A 57 14.22 28.69 -7.54
C ASP A 57 13.94 27.27 -7.02
N PRO A 58 13.87 27.06 -5.69
CA PRO A 58 13.57 25.74 -5.17
C PRO A 58 12.20 25.32 -5.70
N GLU A 59 12.15 24.17 -6.38
CA GLU A 59 10.87 23.59 -6.80
C GLU A 59 9.96 23.48 -5.56
N PRO A 60 8.68 23.87 -5.69
CA PRO A 60 7.73 23.74 -4.60
C PRO A 60 7.74 22.30 -4.05
N PRO A 61 7.60 22.12 -2.73
CA PRO A 61 7.61 20.78 -2.15
C PRO A 61 6.51 19.94 -2.80
N GLU A 62 6.87 18.77 -3.33
CA GLU A 62 5.88 17.87 -3.90
C GLU A 62 4.93 17.37 -2.80
N VAL A 63 3.63 17.53 -3.03
CA VAL A 63 2.60 17.02 -2.12
C VAL A 63 2.59 15.48 -2.20
N THR A 64 2.84 14.84 -1.07
CA THR A 64 2.82 13.37 -0.93
C THR A 64 1.60 12.86 -0.17
N GLU A 65 0.98 13.69 0.66
CA GLU A 65 -0.15 13.27 1.50
C GLU A 65 -1.47 13.64 0.85
N TYR A 66 -2.37 12.67 0.73
CA TYR A 66 -3.70 12.84 0.15
C TYR A 66 -4.77 12.17 1.00
N TYR A 67 -6.01 12.55 0.78
CA TYR A 67 -7.19 12.02 1.42
C TYR A 67 -8.19 11.52 0.39
N VAL A 68 -8.88 10.43 0.71
CA VAL A 68 -9.97 9.90 -0.11
C VAL A 68 -11.20 10.81 0.01
N ILE A 69 -11.69 11.33 -1.12
CA ILE A 69 -12.84 12.27 -1.14
C ILE A 69 -14.15 11.64 -1.61
N LYS A 70 -14.08 10.52 -2.33
CA LYS A 70 -15.24 9.72 -2.75
C LYS A 70 -15.63 8.77 -1.61
N ARG A 71 -16.87 8.29 -1.60
CA ARG A 71 -17.38 7.37 -0.56
C ARG A 71 -16.46 6.16 -0.34
N ARG A 72 -16.01 5.57 -1.44
CA ARG A 72 -14.98 4.54 -1.49
C ARG A 72 -14.27 4.60 -2.83
N ILE A 73 -13.02 4.18 -2.86
CA ILE A 73 -12.21 4.01 -4.08
C ILE A 73 -11.45 2.70 -4.00
N ASN A 74 -11.21 2.10 -5.17
CA ASN A 74 -10.50 0.82 -5.24
C ASN A 74 -9.01 1.06 -5.48
N ALA A 75 -8.16 0.38 -4.73
CA ALA A 75 -6.76 0.22 -5.05
C ALA A 75 -6.58 -0.90 -6.06
N HIS A 76 -5.88 -0.61 -7.13
CA HIS A 76 -5.61 -1.54 -8.21
C HIS A 76 -4.16 -1.98 -8.19
N ASN A 77 -3.88 -3.21 -8.62
CA ASN A 77 -2.52 -3.75 -8.62
C ASN A 77 -1.61 -3.12 -9.69
N LYS A 78 -2.18 -2.33 -10.61
CA LYS A 78 -1.54 -1.59 -11.70
C LYS A 78 -2.33 -0.30 -11.99
N PRO A 79 -1.72 0.73 -12.60
CA PRO A 79 -2.38 2.00 -12.92
C PRO A 79 -3.27 1.88 -14.18
N ASP A 80 -4.33 1.08 -14.07
CA ASP A 80 -5.28 0.76 -15.16
C ASP A 80 -6.67 0.51 -14.55
N ASP A 81 -7.72 1.09 -15.13
CA ASP A 81 -9.10 0.95 -14.64
C ASP A 81 -9.63 -0.50 -14.74
N ASN A 82 -8.99 -1.36 -15.54
CA ASN A 82 -9.32 -2.78 -15.69
C ASN A 82 -8.39 -3.71 -14.93
N ALA A 83 -7.46 -3.17 -14.13
CA ALA A 83 -6.56 -3.95 -13.31
C ALA A 83 -7.29 -4.66 -12.16
N LEU A 84 -6.59 -5.59 -11.49
CA LEU A 84 -7.17 -6.29 -10.35
C LEU A 84 -7.30 -5.33 -9.19
N VAL A 85 -8.50 -5.23 -8.61
CA VAL A 85 -8.73 -4.57 -7.33
C VAL A 85 -8.11 -5.42 -6.22
N VAL A 86 -7.19 -4.83 -5.46
CA VAL A 86 -6.46 -5.49 -4.37
C VAL A 86 -6.84 -4.96 -3.00
N ASP A 87 -7.37 -3.74 -2.95
CA ASP A 87 -7.83 -3.12 -1.72
C ASP A 87 -8.94 -2.09 -1.99
N THR A 88 -9.63 -1.63 -0.96
CA THR A 88 -10.66 -0.58 -1.02
C THR A 88 -10.46 0.40 0.12
N LEU A 89 -10.35 1.68 -0.22
CA LEU A 89 -10.20 2.76 0.74
C LEU A 89 -11.48 3.58 0.84
N TYR A 90 -11.78 4.10 2.02
CA TYR A 90 -13.00 4.83 2.34
C TYR A 90 -12.77 6.32 2.53
N LYS A 91 -13.85 7.10 2.38
CA LYS A 91 -13.81 8.56 2.48
C LYS A 91 -13.17 9.02 3.80
N GLY A 92 -12.22 9.94 3.70
CA GLY A 92 -11.50 10.50 4.83
C GLY A 92 -10.20 9.76 5.16
N GLU A 93 -9.99 8.55 4.64
CA GLU A 93 -8.71 7.87 4.80
C GLU A 93 -7.58 8.66 4.17
N LYS A 94 -6.46 8.68 4.89
CA LYS A 94 -5.25 9.38 4.50
C LYS A 94 -4.27 8.39 3.87
N VAL A 95 -3.66 8.78 2.76
CA VAL A 95 -2.68 7.99 2.02
C VAL A 95 -1.41 8.78 1.75
N SER A 96 -0.28 8.09 1.78
CA SER A 96 1.01 8.61 1.35
C SER A 96 1.32 8.13 -0.06
N VAL A 97 1.38 9.07 -1.01
CA VAL A 97 1.67 8.83 -2.42
C VAL A 97 3.17 8.78 -2.64
N LEU A 98 3.63 7.68 -3.23
CA LEU A 98 5.02 7.39 -3.52
C LEU A 98 5.41 7.73 -4.97
N GLU A 99 4.43 7.76 -5.87
CA GLU A 99 4.65 8.00 -7.31
C GLU A 99 3.36 8.42 -8.00
N LYS A 100 3.47 9.25 -9.05
CA LYS A 100 2.34 9.73 -9.85
C LYS A 100 2.59 9.42 -11.33
N VAL A 101 1.70 8.64 -11.95
CA VAL A 101 1.80 8.25 -13.37
C VAL A 101 0.44 8.40 -14.04
N LYS A 102 0.31 9.32 -14.99
CA LYS A 102 -0.87 9.45 -15.88
C LYS A 102 -2.23 9.41 -15.14
N GLY A 103 -2.35 10.15 -14.04
CA GLY A 103 -3.59 10.19 -13.25
C GLY A 103 -3.75 9.05 -12.23
N TRP A 104 -2.73 8.22 -12.03
CA TRP A 104 -2.69 7.18 -11.02
C TRP A 104 -1.60 7.45 -9.99
N TYR A 105 -1.94 7.26 -8.73
CA TYR A 105 -1.04 7.49 -7.60
C TYR A 105 -0.72 6.15 -6.93
N ARG A 106 0.56 5.80 -6.85
CA ARG A 106 1.03 4.60 -6.16
C ARG A 106 1.14 4.88 -4.67
N ILE A 107 0.61 4.00 -3.84
CA ILE A 107 0.59 4.17 -2.37
C ILE A 107 1.38 3.10 -1.61
N SER A 108 1.80 2.03 -2.28
CA SER A 108 2.62 0.98 -1.69
C SER A 108 3.91 0.75 -2.47
N GLY A 109 4.90 0.10 -1.83
CA GLY A 109 6.11 -0.34 -2.52
C GLY A 109 5.79 -1.38 -3.61
N TYR A 110 6.73 -1.59 -4.54
CA TYR A 110 6.60 -2.70 -5.47
C TYR A 110 6.79 -4.04 -4.74
N LEU A 111 5.87 -4.96 -4.98
CA LEU A 111 5.83 -6.30 -4.43
C LEU A 111 5.88 -7.33 -5.57
N VAL A 112 6.44 -8.50 -5.27
CA VAL A 112 6.47 -9.66 -6.18
C VAL A 112 5.93 -10.87 -5.42
N TYR A 113 4.74 -11.36 -5.80
CA TYR A 113 4.06 -12.42 -5.05
C TYR A 113 4.68 -13.82 -5.19
N LYS A 114 5.48 -14.06 -6.22
CA LYS A 114 6.13 -15.35 -6.49
C LYS A 114 7.46 -15.15 -7.19
N GLU A 115 8.40 -16.06 -6.98
CA GLU A 115 9.70 -16.02 -7.65
C GLU A 115 9.54 -15.94 -9.18
N GLY A 116 10.20 -14.97 -9.82
CA GLY A 116 10.04 -14.67 -11.25
C GLY A 116 8.70 -14.03 -11.65
N GLY A 117 7.88 -13.62 -10.68
CA GLY A 117 6.63 -12.89 -10.90
C GLY A 117 6.86 -11.44 -11.35
N GLN A 118 5.79 -10.80 -11.84
CA GLN A 118 5.82 -9.37 -12.16
C GLN A 118 5.75 -8.55 -10.89
N GLU A 119 6.47 -7.43 -10.87
CA GLU A 119 6.31 -6.37 -9.88
C GLU A 119 4.93 -5.73 -9.98
N THR A 120 4.32 -5.48 -8.83
CA THR A 120 2.97 -4.92 -8.70
C THR A 120 2.94 -4.03 -7.45
N ALA A 121 2.04 -3.07 -7.41
CA ALA A 121 1.86 -2.19 -6.25
C ALA A 121 0.40 -1.77 -6.18
N GLU A 122 0.01 -1.04 -5.14
CA GLU A 122 -1.32 -0.47 -5.03
C GLU A 122 -1.36 0.91 -5.66
N TRP A 123 -2.31 1.09 -6.59
CA TRP A 123 -2.52 2.30 -7.36
C TRP A 123 -3.95 2.79 -7.18
N LEU A 124 -4.09 4.08 -6.90
CA LEU A 124 -5.36 4.77 -6.78
C LEU A 124 -5.55 5.73 -7.95
N ASN A 125 -6.79 5.84 -8.45
CA ASN A 125 -7.13 6.85 -9.42
C ASN A 125 -7.16 8.23 -8.74
N ALA A 126 -6.38 9.18 -9.25
CA ALA A 126 -6.19 10.50 -8.65
C ALA A 126 -7.48 11.32 -8.53
N GLU A 127 -8.49 11.06 -9.36
CA GLU A 127 -9.80 11.74 -9.26
C GLU A 127 -10.54 11.42 -7.95
N GLY A 128 -10.13 10.36 -7.25
CA GLY A 128 -10.66 9.97 -5.95
C GLY A 128 -9.99 10.65 -4.76
N LEU A 129 -8.98 11.48 -5.00
CA LEU A 129 -8.06 11.99 -3.98
C LEU A 129 -8.02 13.52 -3.95
N SER A 130 -7.69 14.07 -2.78
CA SER A 130 -7.48 15.50 -2.54
C SER A 130 -6.35 15.69 -1.54
N ASP A 131 -5.53 16.71 -1.72
CA ASP A 131 -4.51 17.13 -0.74
C ASP A 131 -5.09 17.89 0.45
N ALA A 132 -6.33 18.36 0.33
CA ALA A 132 -7.12 18.87 1.45
C ALA A 132 -7.97 17.77 2.08
N GLU A 133 -7.93 17.69 3.41
CA GLU A 133 -8.77 16.78 4.21
C GLU A 133 -10.26 17.09 3.99
N PRO A 134 -11.09 16.08 3.65
CA PRO A 134 -12.50 16.32 3.36
C PRO A 134 -13.30 16.59 4.64
N VAL A 135 -14.14 17.63 4.61
CA VAL A 135 -15.13 17.88 5.66
C VAL A 135 -16.36 17.03 5.41
N ILE A 136 -16.56 15.99 6.23
CA ILE A 136 -17.77 15.15 6.20
C ILE A 136 -18.87 15.82 7.02
N LYS A 137 -19.94 16.23 6.35
CA LYS A 137 -21.10 16.85 7.03
C LYS A 137 -21.89 15.79 7.77
N GLU A 138 -22.60 16.19 8.83
CA GLU A 138 -23.41 15.28 9.63
C GLU A 138 -24.42 14.46 8.81
N GLN A 139 -25.12 15.12 7.87
CA GLN A 139 -26.07 14.43 7.00
C GLN A 139 -25.39 13.37 6.11
N GLU A 140 -24.23 13.70 5.54
CA GLU A 140 -23.46 12.77 4.72
C GLU A 140 -22.93 11.60 5.55
N ARG A 141 -22.47 11.87 6.78
CA ARG A 141 -22.04 10.84 7.73
C ARG A 141 -23.17 9.84 8.03
N LEU A 142 -24.40 10.33 8.25
CA LEU A 142 -25.57 9.48 8.46
C LEU A 142 -25.90 8.65 7.21
N GLU A 143 -25.83 9.21 6.01
CA GLU A 143 -26.02 8.48 4.75
C GLU A 143 -24.92 7.43 4.50
N ILE A 144 -23.71 7.69 4.97
CA ILE A 144 -22.62 6.71 4.98
C ILE A 144 -22.97 5.53 5.89
N LEU A 145 -23.27 5.80 7.15
CA LEU A 145 -23.67 4.76 8.12
C LEU A 145 -24.88 3.96 7.66
N ASP A 146 -25.91 4.64 7.13
CA ASP A 146 -27.11 3.96 6.65
C ASP A 146 -26.80 2.96 5.55
N GLY A 147 -25.85 3.28 4.66
CA GLY A 147 -25.40 2.37 3.61
C GLY A 147 -24.80 1.08 4.16
N TYR A 148 -24.06 1.15 5.28
CA TYR A 148 -23.50 -0.02 5.96
C TYR A 148 -24.55 -0.86 6.67
N LEU A 149 -25.66 -0.23 7.07
CA LEU A 149 -26.67 -0.82 7.95
C LEU A 149 -27.90 -1.37 7.21
N GLN A 150 -28.03 -1.15 5.91
CA GLN A 150 -29.28 -1.38 5.16
C GLN A 150 -29.86 -2.79 5.29
N LYS A 151 -29.03 -3.81 5.55
CA LYS A 151 -29.46 -5.21 5.68
C LYS A 151 -29.43 -5.70 7.13
N SER A 152 -29.27 -4.80 8.11
CA SER A 152 -29.32 -5.17 9.53
C SER A 152 -30.69 -5.75 9.86
N ASP A 153 -30.70 -6.76 10.72
CA ASP A 153 -31.93 -7.30 11.28
C ASP A 153 -32.60 -6.24 12.16
N ASP A 154 -33.93 -6.14 12.08
CA ASP A 154 -34.75 -5.20 12.85
C ASP A 154 -34.33 -3.72 12.72
N LEU A 155 -33.67 -3.35 11.61
CA LEU A 155 -33.12 -2.01 11.37
C LEU A 155 -34.10 -0.88 11.68
N ARG A 156 -35.37 -0.99 11.27
CA ARG A 156 -36.38 0.06 11.50
C ARG A 156 -36.59 0.37 12.98
N VAL A 157 -36.40 -0.60 13.87
CA VAL A 157 -36.60 -0.46 15.31
C VAL A 157 -35.31 0.05 15.98
N HIS A 158 -34.15 -0.36 15.48
CA HIS A 158 -32.86 -0.16 16.14
C HIS A 158 -31.87 0.72 15.37
N LEU A 159 -32.35 1.50 14.38
CA LEU A 159 -31.51 2.31 13.50
C LEU A 159 -30.57 3.25 14.27
N ASP A 160 -31.08 3.98 15.25
CA ASP A 160 -30.29 4.99 15.96
C ASP A 160 -29.15 4.35 16.77
N ILE A 161 -29.44 3.26 17.49
CA ILE A 161 -28.41 2.55 18.26
C ILE A 161 -27.40 1.86 17.34
N PHE A 162 -27.83 1.30 16.20
CA PHE A 162 -26.91 0.74 15.21
C PHE A 162 -25.99 1.80 14.63
N ARG A 163 -26.51 2.98 14.26
CA ARG A 163 -25.67 4.10 13.79
C ARG A 163 -24.65 4.51 14.84
N ILE A 164 -25.08 4.69 16.09
CA ILE A 164 -24.20 5.11 17.19
C ILE A 164 -23.09 4.08 17.41
N LYS A 165 -23.44 2.78 17.44
CA LYS A 165 -22.47 1.72 17.73
C LYS A 165 -21.57 1.39 16.55
N THR A 166 -22.07 1.44 15.33
CA THR A 166 -21.24 1.36 14.12
C THR A 166 -20.26 2.52 14.08
N GLN A 167 -20.70 3.76 14.29
CA GLN A 167 -19.79 4.91 14.33
C GLN A 167 -18.74 4.77 15.43
N GLN A 168 -19.14 4.31 16.62
CA GLN A 168 -18.21 4.06 17.72
C GLN A 168 -17.13 3.05 17.30
N LEU A 169 -17.52 1.91 16.74
CA LEU A 169 -16.59 0.85 16.32
C LEU A 169 -15.63 1.28 15.21
N LEU A 170 -16.10 2.11 14.26
CA LEU A 170 -15.26 2.68 13.21
C LEU A 170 -14.28 3.72 13.77
N ASN A 171 -14.72 4.58 14.68
CA ASN A 171 -13.85 5.59 15.30
C ASN A 171 -12.78 4.99 16.20
N ASP A 172 -13.12 3.89 16.88
CA ASP A 172 -12.22 3.19 17.78
C ASP A 172 -11.31 2.19 17.02
N GLU A 173 -11.34 2.19 15.68
CA GLU A 173 -10.58 1.29 14.79
C GLU A 173 -10.77 -0.20 15.14
N THR A 174 -11.91 -0.54 15.76
CA THR A 174 -12.24 -1.92 16.15
C THR A 174 -12.85 -2.69 14.97
N CYS A 175 -13.50 -1.97 14.07
CA CYS A 175 -14.05 -2.49 12.84
C CYS A 175 -13.70 -1.55 11.69
N ASP A 176 -13.62 -2.11 10.49
CA ASP A 176 -13.50 -1.37 9.25
C ASP A 176 -14.86 -1.24 8.55
N PRO A 177 -15.05 -0.27 7.65
CA PRO A 177 -16.28 -0.16 6.89
C PRO A 177 -16.63 -1.43 6.10
N SER A 178 -15.62 -2.17 5.62
CA SER A 178 -15.79 -3.44 4.91
C SER A 178 -16.48 -4.51 5.77
N ASP A 179 -16.19 -4.58 7.07
CA ASP A 179 -16.81 -5.54 7.99
C ASP A 179 -18.34 -5.42 8.01
N PHE A 180 -18.85 -4.18 7.96
CA PHE A 180 -20.28 -3.93 7.88
C PHE A 180 -20.84 -4.17 6.46
N GLU A 181 -20.06 -3.92 5.41
CA GLU A 181 -20.49 -4.20 4.03
C GLU A 181 -20.66 -5.71 3.76
N GLU A 182 -19.80 -6.56 4.35
CA GLU A 182 -19.84 -8.01 4.18
C GLU A 182 -21.15 -8.62 4.69
N LEU A 183 -21.58 -8.25 5.89
CA LEU A 183 -22.82 -8.73 6.50
C LEU A 183 -24.03 -7.85 6.16
N GLY A 184 -23.78 -6.64 5.69
CA GLY A 184 -24.79 -5.60 5.48
C GLY A 184 -25.35 -5.03 6.78
N GLY A 185 -24.56 -5.10 7.87
CA GLY A 185 -24.89 -4.54 9.17
C GLY A 185 -25.10 -5.58 10.27
N TRP A 186 -25.87 -5.21 11.29
CA TRP A 186 -26.03 -5.99 12.52
C TRP A 186 -26.97 -7.18 12.33
N VAL A 187 -26.52 -8.38 12.72
CA VAL A 187 -27.27 -9.64 12.57
C VAL A 187 -27.83 -10.10 13.90
N ARG A 188 -29.09 -10.52 13.96
CA ARG A 188 -29.76 -10.96 15.18
C ARG A 188 -29.11 -12.24 15.73
N SER A 189 -28.74 -12.21 17.00
CA SER A 189 -28.19 -13.39 17.68
C SER A 189 -29.27 -14.43 17.97
N VAL A 190 -29.08 -15.65 17.47
CA VAL A 190 -29.89 -16.83 17.85
C VAL A 190 -29.48 -17.42 19.20
N THR A 191 -28.25 -17.15 19.67
CA THR A 191 -27.74 -17.63 20.96
C THR A 191 -28.41 -16.91 22.13
N TYR A 192 -28.64 -15.60 21.98
CA TYR A 192 -29.31 -14.76 22.97
C TYR A 192 -30.74 -14.46 22.52
N ASN A 193 -31.57 -15.50 22.38
CA ASN A 193 -32.93 -15.40 21.88
C ASN A 193 -33.92 -14.71 22.85
N GLN A 194 -33.60 -14.63 24.14
CA GLN A 194 -34.42 -13.96 25.16
C GLN A 194 -34.10 -12.47 25.37
N ARG A 195 -33.06 -11.94 24.72
CA ARG A 195 -32.62 -10.53 24.81
C ARG A 195 -32.49 -9.97 23.41
N ASN A 196 -32.65 -8.67 23.20
CA ASN A 196 -32.39 -8.06 21.89
C ASN A 196 -30.89 -7.90 21.70
N VAL A 197 -30.24 -8.97 21.24
CA VAL A 197 -28.80 -9.00 21.00
C VAL A 197 -28.52 -9.23 19.53
N TYR A 198 -27.64 -8.42 18.97
CA TYR A 198 -27.16 -8.49 17.60
C TYR A 198 -25.65 -8.70 17.61
N PHE A 199 -25.09 -9.06 16.47
CA PHE A 199 -23.66 -9.21 16.31
C PHE A 199 -23.17 -8.75 14.93
N ILE A 200 -21.89 -8.46 14.87
CA ILE A 200 -21.10 -8.25 13.67
C ILE A 200 -19.80 -9.06 13.81
N TYR A 201 -19.10 -9.31 12.71
CA TYR A 201 -17.73 -9.81 12.70
C TYR A 201 -16.82 -8.69 12.21
N CYS A 202 -15.74 -8.41 12.94
CA CYS A 202 -14.76 -7.40 12.55
C CYS A 202 -13.35 -8.00 12.51
N GLY A 203 -12.68 -7.93 11.36
CA GLY A 203 -11.38 -8.56 11.15
C GLY A 203 -11.42 -10.05 10.80
N GLY A 204 -12.58 -10.55 10.31
CA GLY A 204 -12.77 -11.93 9.83
C GLY A 204 -13.82 -12.73 10.60
N LEU A 205 -14.09 -13.98 10.18
CA LEU A 205 -15.26 -14.76 10.64
C LEU A 205 -15.04 -15.61 11.90
N GLU A 206 -13.88 -15.51 12.54
CA GLU A 206 -13.56 -16.27 13.75
C GLU A 206 -14.33 -15.76 14.98
N GLN A 207 -14.41 -16.58 16.03
CA GLN A 207 -15.22 -16.26 17.20
C GLN A 207 -14.69 -15.04 17.97
N GLU A 208 -13.36 -14.86 18.01
CA GLU A 208 -12.68 -13.71 18.60
C GLU A 208 -13.02 -12.38 17.92
N ASN A 209 -13.37 -12.42 16.63
CA ASN A 209 -13.75 -11.26 15.83
C ASN A 209 -15.23 -10.92 15.97
N LYS A 210 -15.99 -11.73 16.71
CA LYS A 210 -17.43 -11.57 16.86
C LYS A 210 -17.77 -10.60 17.98
N ILE A 211 -18.36 -9.49 17.61
CA ILE A 211 -18.76 -8.42 18.52
C ILE A 211 -20.27 -8.48 18.71
N TYR A 212 -20.73 -8.50 19.96
CA TYR A 212 -22.15 -8.49 20.28
C TYR A 212 -22.61 -7.11 20.77
N LEU A 213 -23.85 -6.76 20.45
CA LEU A 213 -24.53 -5.56 20.92
C LEU A 213 -25.84 -5.96 21.60
N ASP A 214 -25.99 -5.66 22.88
CA ASP A 214 -27.27 -5.68 23.59
C ASP A 214 -27.96 -4.32 23.38
N VAL A 215 -28.97 -4.26 22.51
CA VAL A 215 -29.60 -2.98 22.14
C VAL A 215 -30.51 -2.41 23.22
N ASP A 216 -30.97 -3.25 24.15
CA ASP A 216 -31.80 -2.79 25.26
C ASP A 216 -30.95 -2.03 26.29
N LYS A 217 -29.68 -2.42 26.43
CA LYS A 217 -28.71 -1.77 27.34
C LYS A 217 -27.81 -0.75 26.67
N GLY A 218 -27.64 -0.83 25.34
CA GLY A 218 -26.66 -0.01 24.64
C GLY A 218 -25.21 -0.46 24.85
N GLU A 219 -25.00 -1.75 25.14
CA GLU A 219 -23.70 -2.29 25.56
C GLU A 219 -23.12 -3.23 24.50
N ILE A 220 -21.85 -3.02 24.17
CA ILE A 220 -21.04 -3.95 23.39
C ILE A 220 -20.39 -4.94 24.35
N PHE A 221 -20.35 -6.22 23.96
CA PHE A 221 -19.66 -7.26 24.69
C PHE A 221 -19.09 -8.34 23.77
N TYR A 222 -18.15 -9.12 24.31
CA TYR A 222 -17.43 -10.18 23.61
C TYR A 222 -17.66 -11.51 24.32
N ARG A 223 -17.29 -12.62 23.66
CA ARG A 223 -17.43 -13.97 24.21
C ARG A 223 -16.11 -14.72 24.17
#